data_AF-A0A6H9Q5L1-F1
#
_entry.id   AF-A0A6H9Q5L1-F1
#
_cell.length_a   1.000
_cell.length_b   1.000
_cell.length_c   1.000
_cell.angle_alpha   90.00
_cell.angle_beta   90.00
_cell.angle_gamma   90.00
#
_symmetry.space_group_name_H-M   'P 1'
#
loop_
_entity.id
_entity.type
_entity.pdbx_description
1 polymer ?
#
loop_
_entity_poly.entity_id
_entity_poly.type
_entity_poly.pdbx_seq_one_letter_code
_entity_poly.pdbx_strand_id
1 'polypeptide(L)'
;MNINFLGPVLPTDRFAQMAFVEILNIILTANNIMDVNIMLIGRNTNPAFGSLSGHFRWSYSDNHFTLWQRMEYNSPLCFSQRIFSIHFGMLASRDRERNNTVMN
;
A
#
# COMPACT_ATOMS: atom_id res chain seq x y z
N MET A 1 -12.76 -7.08 1.72
CA MET A 1 -12.22 -5.69 1.79
C MET A 1 -12.50 -5.00 0.47
N ASN A 2 -13.02 -3.76 0.50
CA ASN A 2 -13.21 -2.95 -0.72
C ASN A 2 -12.21 -1.78 -0.71
N ILE A 3 -11.45 -1.60 -1.79
CA ILE A 3 -10.47 -0.51 -1.94
C ILE A 3 -11.00 0.44 -2.99
N ASN A 4 -11.29 1.68 -2.58
CA ASN A 4 -11.73 2.72 -3.50
C ASN A 4 -10.51 3.37 -4.14
N PHE A 5 -10.33 3.15 -5.43
CA PHE A 5 -9.30 3.82 -6.22
C PHE A 5 -9.75 5.24 -6.57
N LEU A 6 -8.93 6.20 -6.14
CA LEU A 6 -9.14 7.62 -6.37
C LEU A 6 -8.45 8.09 -7.65
N GLY A 7 -7.48 7.36 -8.18
CA GLY A 7 -6.75 7.68 -9.41
C GLY A 7 -5.97 6.48 -9.97
N PRO A 8 -5.48 6.57 -11.23
CA PRO A 8 -4.73 5.48 -11.86
C PRO A 8 -3.28 5.45 -11.38
N VAL A 9 -2.59 4.33 -11.69
CA VAL A 9 -1.13 4.27 -11.68
C VAL A 9 -0.63 4.60 -13.08
N LEU A 10 0.18 5.66 -13.19
CA LEU A 10 0.76 6.12 -14.44
C LEU A 10 2.07 5.37 -14.74
N PRO A 11 2.46 5.21 -16.02
CA PRO A 11 3.69 4.52 -16.39
C PRO A 11 4.93 5.43 -16.24
N THR A 12 5.23 5.86 -15.02
CA THR A 12 6.39 6.74 -14.73
C THR A 12 7.73 6.04 -14.85
N ASP A 13 7.75 4.73 -14.65
CA ASP A 13 8.91 3.87 -14.85
C ASP A 13 8.45 2.44 -15.20
N ARG A 14 9.40 1.59 -15.63
CA ARG A 14 9.12 0.21 -16.07
C ARG A 14 8.61 -0.72 -14.97
N PHE A 15 8.78 -0.36 -13.70
CA PHE A 15 8.41 -1.15 -12.53
C PHE A 15 7.29 -0.53 -11.68
N ALA A 16 6.81 0.69 -11.98
CA ALA A 16 5.71 1.36 -11.26
C ALA A 16 4.53 0.41 -10.99
N GLN A 17 4.06 -0.27 -12.04
CA GLN A 17 2.91 -1.17 -11.95
C GLN A 17 3.22 -2.40 -11.09
N MET A 18 4.41 -2.97 -11.22
CA MET A 18 4.82 -4.14 -10.42
C MET A 18 4.95 -3.77 -8.94
N ALA A 19 5.59 -2.65 -8.63
CA ALA A 19 5.70 -2.14 -7.27
C ALA A 19 4.32 -1.83 -6.66
N PHE A 20 3.39 -1.30 -7.46
CA PHE A 20 2.01 -1.09 -7.02
C PHE A 20 1.29 -2.40 -6.68
N VAL A 21 1.42 -3.42 -7.53
CA VAL A 21 0.80 -4.74 -7.30
C VAL A 21 1.33 -5.37 -6.01
N GLU A 22 2.62 -5.20 -5.68
CA GLU A 22 3.14 -5.68 -4.40
C GLU A 22 2.58 -4.93 -3.20
N ILE A 23 2.44 -3.60 -3.28
CA ILE A 23 1.78 -2.83 -2.21
C ILE A 23 0.35 -3.31 -2.03
N LEU A 24 -0.39 -3.53 -3.11
CA LEU A 24 -1.74 -4.10 -3.05
C LEU A 24 -1.73 -5.49 -2.42
N ASN A 25 -0.82 -6.38 -2.84
CA ASN A 25 -0.72 -7.72 -2.27
C ASN A 25 -0.41 -7.68 -0.77
N ILE A 26 0.46 -6.78 -0.31
CA ILE A 26 0.74 -6.58 1.12
C ILE A 26 -0.54 -6.18 1.86
N ILE A 27 -1.27 -5.19 1.35
CA ILE A 27 -2.54 -4.72 1.95
C ILE A 27 -3.58 -5.84 1.99
N LEU A 28 -3.67 -6.62 0.91
CA LEU A 28 -4.64 -7.71 0.77
C LEU A 28 -4.25 -8.98 1.53
N THR A 29 -3.00 -9.11 2.01
CA THR A 29 -2.55 -10.31 2.75
C THR A 29 -2.33 -10.05 4.24
N ALA A 30 -2.00 -8.81 4.62
CA ALA A 30 -1.83 -8.41 6.01
C ALA A 30 -3.11 -8.55 6.83
N ASN A 31 -2.98 -8.89 8.12
CA ASN A 31 -4.12 -9.05 9.01
C ASN A 31 -4.61 -7.72 9.58
N ASN A 32 -3.66 -6.83 9.87
CA ASN A 32 -3.92 -5.54 10.48
C ASN A 32 -2.95 -4.47 9.94
N ILE A 33 -3.13 -3.23 10.36
CA ILE A 33 -2.34 -2.10 9.88
C ILE A 33 -0.85 -2.19 10.27
N MET A 34 -0.53 -2.82 11.40
CA MET A 34 0.85 -3.03 11.84
C MET A 34 1.56 -4.01 10.91
N ASP A 35 0.90 -5.12 10.55
CA ASP A 35 1.42 -6.09 9.59
C ASP A 35 1.70 -5.43 8.24
N VAL A 36 0.80 -4.57 7.75
CA VAL A 36 1.01 -3.78 6.51
C VAL A 36 2.32 -3.00 6.61
N ASN A 37 2.56 -2.30 7.73
CA ASN A 37 3.77 -1.51 7.92
C ASN A 37 5.05 -2.37 7.94
N ILE A 38 5.03 -3.49 8.68
CA ILE A 38 6.17 -4.43 8.76
C ILE A 38 6.49 -4.99 7.37
N MET A 39 5.47 -5.45 6.64
CA MET A 39 5.64 -6.03 5.31
C MET A 39 6.09 -4.99 4.28
N LEU A 40 5.56 -3.76 4.33
CA LEU A 40 6.02 -2.68 3.45
C LEU A 40 7.50 -2.35 3.68
N ILE A 41 7.94 -2.24 4.93
CA ILE A 41 9.35 -1.99 5.27
C ILE A 41 10.23 -3.14 4.80
N GLY A 42 9.84 -4.39 5.09
CA GLY A 42 10.60 -5.57 4.69
C GLY A 42 10.70 -5.74 3.18
N ARG A 43 9.63 -5.42 2.44
CA ARG A 43 9.67 -5.36 0.97
C ARG A 43 10.58 -4.20 0.54
N ASN A 44 10.47 -3.01 1.13
CA ASN A 44 11.08 -1.79 0.61
C ASN A 44 12.58 -1.90 0.28
N THR A 45 13.29 -2.83 0.94
CA THR A 45 14.72 -3.13 0.73
C THR A 45 15.03 -4.08 -0.44
N ASN A 46 14.06 -4.53 -1.24
CA ASN A 46 14.28 -5.48 -2.34
C ASN A 46 15.03 -4.84 -3.53
N PRO A 47 16.22 -5.34 -3.94
CA PRO A 47 17.03 -4.74 -4.99
C PRO A 47 16.57 -5.04 -6.42
N ALA A 48 15.71 -6.04 -6.65
CA ALA A 48 15.40 -6.53 -8.01
C ALA A 48 14.72 -5.49 -8.93
N PHE A 49 13.97 -4.54 -8.37
CA PHE A 49 13.28 -3.48 -9.10
C PHE A 49 13.15 -2.17 -8.30
N GLY A 50 14.09 -1.99 -7.39
CA GLY A 50 14.17 -0.81 -6.53
C GLY A 50 13.15 -0.81 -5.39
N SER A 51 13.24 0.24 -4.57
CA SER A 51 12.42 0.37 -3.36
C SER A 51 10.98 0.78 -3.71
N LEU A 52 9.99 0.27 -2.97
CA LEU A 52 8.60 0.71 -3.09
C LEU A 52 8.50 2.22 -2.86
N SER A 53 9.25 2.72 -1.89
CA SER A 53 9.29 4.13 -1.48
C SER A 53 9.89 5.05 -2.54
N GLY A 54 10.62 4.49 -3.50
CA GLY A 54 11.14 5.21 -4.66
C GLY A 54 10.07 5.42 -5.73
N HIS A 55 9.07 4.55 -5.82
CA HIS A 55 7.96 4.67 -6.77
C HIS A 55 6.74 5.35 -6.16
N PHE A 56 6.46 5.06 -4.89
CA PHE A 56 5.29 5.51 -4.18
C PHE A 56 5.65 6.16 -2.86
N ARG A 57 4.76 7.04 -2.38
CA ARG A 57 4.77 7.55 -1.02
C ARG A 57 3.52 7.07 -0.32
N TRP A 58 3.68 6.49 0.86
CA TRP A 58 2.55 6.16 1.72
C TRP A 58 2.61 6.95 3.03
N SER A 59 1.45 7.12 3.66
CA SER A 59 1.36 7.70 4.99
C SER A 59 0.24 7.08 5.81
N TYR A 60 0.38 7.18 7.13
CA TYR A 60 -0.61 6.79 8.13
C TYR A 60 -1.06 8.08 8.82
N SER A 61 -2.19 8.65 8.40
CA SER A 61 -2.72 9.90 8.96
C SER A 61 -4.24 9.86 9.01
N ASP A 62 -4.84 10.50 10.01
CA ASP A 62 -6.30 10.62 10.15
C ASP A 62 -7.04 9.27 10.04
N ASN A 63 -6.51 8.23 10.67
CA ASN A 63 -7.01 6.84 10.61
C ASN A 63 -7.05 6.22 9.21
N HIS A 64 -6.28 6.76 8.27
CA HIS A 64 -6.18 6.26 6.91
C HIS A 64 -4.75 5.88 6.55
N PHE A 65 -4.65 4.82 5.75
CA PHE A 65 -3.48 4.51 4.94
C PHE A 65 -3.71 5.09 3.55
N THR A 66 -2.84 6.00 3.14
CA THR A 66 -2.95 6.70 1.86
C THR A 66 -1.73 6.42 1.00
N LEU A 67 -1.95 6.27 -0.31
CA LEU A 67 -0.88 6.00 -1.28
C LEU A 67 -0.89 7.05 -2.39
N TRP A 68 0.29 7.61 -2.68
CA TRP A 68 0.54 8.49 -3.82
C TRP A 68 1.64 7.91 -4.69
N GLN A 69 1.55 8.17 -5.99
CA GLN A 69 2.63 7.89 -6.93
C GLN A 69 3.58 9.08 -7.02
N ARG A 70 4.88 8.81 -7.04
CA ARG A 70 5.91 9.82 -7.34
C ARG A 70 5.96 10.08 -8.83
N MET A 71 6.32 11.30 -9.21
CA MET A 71 6.40 11.69 -10.62
C MET A 71 7.47 10.89 -11.39
N GLU A 72 8.55 10.53 -10.69
CA GLU A 72 9.67 9.73 -11.19
C GLU A 72 10.25 8.92 -10.02
N TYR A 73 11.09 7.92 -10.32
CA TYR A 73 11.75 7.13 -9.28
C TYR A 73 12.61 8.01 -8.36
N ASN A 74 12.37 7.92 -7.05
CA ASN A 74 12.95 8.75 -5.98
C ASN A 74 12.65 10.25 -6.07
N SER A 75 11.72 10.69 -6.94
CA SER A 75 11.32 12.10 -7.01
C SER A 75 10.71 12.56 -5.68
N PRO A 76 11.07 13.73 -5.15
CA PRO A 76 10.42 14.28 -3.96
C PRO A 76 8.96 14.67 -4.20
N LEU A 77 8.55 14.80 -5.47
CA LEU A 77 7.22 15.21 -5.89
C LEU A 77 6.33 13.98 -6.15
N CYS A 78 5.07 14.10 -5.73
CA CYS A 78 4.01 13.15 -6.04
C CYS A 78 2.96 13.80 -6.93
N PHE A 79 2.23 12.98 -7.69
CA PHE A 79 0.98 13.43 -8.29
C PHE A 79 0.04 13.96 -7.20
N SER A 80 -0.71 15.01 -7.51
CA SER A 80 -1.65 15.63 -6.57
C SER A 80 -2.76 14.66 -6.15
N GLN A 81 -3.16 13.78 -7.07
CA GLN A 81 -4.17 12.75 -6.84
C GLN A 81 -3.57 11.55 -6.10
N ARG A 82 -4.26 11.13 -5.04
CA ARG A 82 -4.02 9.85 -4.37
C ARG A 82 -4.44 8.70 -5.26
N ILE A 83 -3.76 7.56 -5.16
CA ILE A 83 -4.22 6.33 -5.82
C ILE A 83 -5.38 5.73 -5.01
N PHE A 84 -5.26 5.68 -3.68
CA PHE A 84 -6.36 5.29 -2.80
C PHE A 84 -6.15 5.83 -1.38
N SER A 85 -7.21 5.71 -0.57
CA SER A 85 -7.23 5.98 0.87
C SER A 85 -8.02 4.86 1.56
N ILE A 86 -7.40 4.15 2.50
CA ILE A 86 -8.00 2.99 3.19
C ILE A 86 -8.12 3.32 4.67
N HIS A 87 -9.34 3.33 5.19
CA HIS A 87 -9.58 3.50 6.62
C HIS A 87 -9.09 2.27 7.42
N PHE A 88 -8.41 2.49 8.55
CA PHE A 88 -7.87 1.40 9.37
C PHE A 88 -8.94 0.42 9.86
N GLY A 89 -10.16 0.90 10.11
CA GLY A 89 -11.29 0.05 10.48
C GLY A 89 -11.60 -1.03 9.44
N MET A 90 -11.38 -0.78 8.14
CA MET A 90 -11.56 -1.80 7.10
C MET A 90 -10.49 -2.89 7.14
N LEU A 91 -9.28 -2.57 7.64
CA LEU A 91 -8.22 -3.54 7.87
C LEU A 91 -8.46 -4.29 9.19
N ALA A 92 -8.93 -3.61 10.23
CA ALA A 92 -9.23 -4.20 11.54
C ALA A 92 -10.40 -5.21 11.51
N SER A 93 -11.40 -5.04 10.62
CA SER A 93 -12.48 -6.02 10.47
C SER A 93 -11.98 -7.41 10.03
N ARG A 94 -10.89 -7.48 9.25
CA ARG A 94 -10.30 -8.77 8.84
C ARG A 94 -9.69 -9.54 10.00
N ASP A 95 -9.03 -8.85 10.91
CA ASP A 95 -8.45 -9.45 12.11
C ASP A 95 -9.55 -10.19 12.91
N ARG A 96 -10.73 -9.55 13.03
CA ARG A 96 -11.88 -10.14 13.74
C ARG A 96 -12.52 -11.32 12.99
N GLU A 97 -12.72 -11.23 11.68
CA GLU A 97 -13.32 -12.32 10.88
C GLU A 97 -12.43 -13.57 10.87
N ARG A 98 -11.11 -13.40 10.78
CA ARG A 98 -10.15 -14.52 10.75
C ARG A 98 -10.04 -15.21 12.11
N ASN A 99 -10.03 -14.45 13.21
CA ASN A 99 -10.08 -15.01 14.56
C ASN A 99 -11.33 -15.85 14.80
N ASN A 100 -12.49 -15.43 14.29
CA ASN A 100 -13.72 -16.24 14.38
C ASN A 100 -13.66 -17.52 13.54
N THR A 101 -12.87 -17.56 12.47
CA THR A 101 -12.72 -18.74 11.60
C THR A 101 -11.78 -19.79 12.20
N VAL A 102 -10.82 -19.37 13.04
CA VAL A 102 -9.88 -20.26 13.74
C VAL A 102 -10.50 -20.88 15.01
N MET A 103 -11.56 -20.26 15.54
CA MET A 103 -12.26 -20.71 16.76
C MET A 103 -13.47 -21.62 16.51
N ASN A 104 -13.71 -22.03 15.25
CA ASN A 104 -14.73 -23.01 14.85
C ASN A 104 -14.06 -24.22 14.19
#